data_AF-A0A4R3FW10-F1
#
_entry.id   AF-A0A4R3FW10-F1
#
_cell.length_a   1.000
_cell.length_b   1.000
_cell.length_c   1.000
_cell.angle_alpha   90.00
_cell.angle_beta   90.00
_cell.angle_gamma   90.00
#
_symmetry.space_group_name_H-M   'P 1'
#
loop_
_entity.id
_entity.type
_entity.pdbx_description
1 polymer ?
#
loop_
_entity_poly.entity_id
_entity_poly.type
_entity_poly.pdbx_seq_one_letter_code
_entity_poly.pdbx_strand_id
1 'polypeptide(L)'
;MGDLLIRNVPEAMKRDIAERAEKNGNSLSDEMKSLLRKAMADHDAEDKPVRSAWESLQEVFAPLTAEEKDEFAKIMEEIEAERKKDFGRPFEDFE
;
A
#
# COMPACT_ATOMS: atom_id res chain seq x y z
N MET A 1 -20.95 -20.24 -8.82
CA MET A 1 -20.44 -19.72 -10.10
C MET A 1 -21.28 -18.50 -10.42
N GLY A 2 -20.77 -17.31 -10.13
CA GLY A 2 -21.53 -16.06 -10.29
C GLY A 2 -21.38 -15.54 -11.71
N ASP A 3 -22.49 -15.18 -12.34
CA ASP A 3 -22.47 -14.42 -13.60
C ASP A 3 -22.46 -12.92 -13.29
N LEU A 4 -21.83 -12.13 -14.15
CA LEU A 4 -21.74 -10.68 -14.00
C LEU A 4 -22.37 -10.00 -15.21
N LEU A 5 -23.48 -9.29 -14.97
CA LEU A 5 -24.24 -8.60 -16.01
C LEU A 5 -23.89 -7.10 -16.01
N ILE A 6 -23.28 -6.64 -17.11
CA ILE A 6 -22.97 -5.23 -17.31
C ILE A 6 -24.11 -4.59 -18.12
N ARG A 7 -24.82 -3.63 -17.52
CA ARG A 7 -25.94 -2.89 -18.14
C ARG A 7 -25.52 -1.47 -18.51
N ASN A 8 -26.32 -0.84 -19.36
CA ASN A 8 -26.14 0.57 -19.78
C ASN A 8 -24.76 0.87 -20.42
N VAL A 9 -24.19 -0.12 -21.10
CA VAL A 9 -22.97 0.09 -21.90
C VAL A 9 -23.31 0.92 -23.13
N PRO A 10 -22.56 2.00 -23.43
CA PRO A 10 -22.77 2.80 -24.63
C PRO A 10 -22.74 1.94 -25.90
N GLU A 11 -23.63 2.21 -26.84
CA GLU A 11 -23.73 1.42 -28.08
C GLU A 11 -22.46 1.47 -28.92
N ALA A 12 -21.75 2.60 -28.92
CA ALA A 12 -20.44 2.71 -29.57
C ALA A 12 -19.44 1.69 -28.99
N MET A 13 -19.34 1.61 -27.66
CA MET A 13 -18.45 0.68 -26.98
C MET A 13 -18.83 -0.79 -27.25
N LYS A 14 -20.13 -1.11 -27.32
CA LYS A 14 -20.57 -2.47 -27.69
C LYS A 14 -20.12 -2.85 -29.09
N ARG A 15 -20.24 -1.93 -30.05
CA ARG A 15 -19.80 -2.15 -31.44
C ARG A 15 -18.30 -2.36 -31.52
N ASP A 16 -17.51 -1.52 -30.85
CA ASP A 16 -16.05 -1.65 -30.85
C ASP A 16 -15.59 -3.01 -30.30
N ILE A 17 -16.21 -3.48 -29.21
CA ILE A 17 -15.89 -4.79 -28.62
C ILE A 17 -16.32 -5.93 -29.57
N ALA A 18 -17.46 -5.80 -30.24
CA ALA A 18 -17.95 -6.80 -31.18
C ALA A 18 -17.03 -6.93 -32.41
N GLU A 19 -16.62 -5.82 -33.01
CA GLU A 19 -15.67 -5.80 -34.14
C GLU A 19 -14.34 -6.43 -33.74
N ARG A 20 -13.87 -6.14 -32.52
CA ARG A 20 -12.64 -6.73 -32.00
C ARG A 20 -12.76 -8.23 -31.77
N ALA A 21 -13.89 -8.68 -31.22
CA ALA A 21 -14.17 -10.09 -31.01
C ALA A 21 -14.20 -10.84 -32.35
N GLU A 22 -14.87 -10.30 -33.37
CA GLU A 22 -14.90 -10.87 -34.72
C GLU A 22 -13.50 -10.97 -35.33
N LYS A 23 -12.71 -9.89 -35.24
CA LYS A 23 -11.34 -9.86 -35.75
C LYS A 23 -10.43 -10.89 -35.08
N ASN A 24 -10.63 -11.15 -33.79
CA ASN A 24 -9.82 -12.09 -33.02
C ASN A 24 -10.38 -13.52 -33.05
N GLY A 25 -11.55 -13.75 -33.64
CA GLY A 25 -12.22 -15.06 -33.63
C GLY A 25 -12.76 -15.47 -32.25
N ASN A 26 -13.03 -14.51 -31.37
CA ASN A 26 -13.50 -14.73 -30.00
C ASN A 26 -15.00 -14.49 -29.88
N SER A 27 -15.62 -15.09 -28.86
CA SER A 27 -16.97 -14.65 -28.44
C SER A 27 -16.90 -13.25 -27.84
N LEU A 28 -17.99 -12.47 -27.93
CA LEU A 28 -18.08 -11.15 -27.30
C LEU A 28 -17.76 -11.22 -25.80
N SER A 29 -18.23 -12.28 -25.13
CA SER A 29 -17.98 -12.49 -23.70
C SER A 29 -16.51 -12.76 -23.40
N ASP A 30 -15.80 -13.47 -24.27
CA ASP A 30 -14.40 -13.84 -24.02
C ASP A 30 -13.46 -12.68 -24.34
N GLU A 31 -13.78 -11.89 -25.36
CA GLU A 31 -13.09 -10.62 -25.62
C GLU A 31 -13.28 -9.63 -24.46
N MET A 32 -14.49 -9.52 -23.91
CA MET A 32 -14.77 -8.70 -22.73
C MET A 32 -13.97 -9.17 -21.50
N LYS A 33 -13.91 -10.48 -21.24
CA LYS A 33 -13.09 -11.05 -20.15
C LYS A 33 -11.60 -10.75 -20.35
N SER A 34 -11.12 -10.86 -21.58
CA SER A 34 -9.72 -10.59 -21.94
C SER A 34 -9.37 -9.12 -21.69
N LEU A 35 -10.24 -8.20 -22.12
CA LEU A 35 -10.13 -6.77 -21.89
C LEU A 35 -10.09 -6.41 -20.41
N LEU A 36 -11.02 -6.96 -19.62
CA LEU A 36 -11.07 -6.73 -18.18
C LEU A 36 -9.82 -7.27 -17.48
N ARG A 37 -9.36 -8.48 -17.83
CA ARG A 37 -8.14 -9.06 -17.26
C ARG A 37 -6.92 -8.19 -17.56
N LYS A 38 -6.81 -7.68 -18.79
CA LYS A 38 -5.72 -6.78 -19.17
C LYS A 38 -5.76 -5.49 -18.37
N ALA A 39 -6.92 -4.84 -18.27
CA ALA A 39 -7.08 -3.60 -17.51
C ALA A 39 -6.75 -3.79 -16.02
N MET A 40 -7.16 -4.92 -15.42
CA MET A 40 -6.80 -5.25 -14.03
C MET A 40 -5.30 -5.46 -13.86
N ALA A 41 -4.65 -6.18 -14.79
CA ALA A 41 -3.20 -6.39 -14.73
C ALA A 41 -2.41 -5.08 -14.90
N ASP A 42 -2.87 -4.18 -15.78
CA ASP A 42 -2.27 -2.86 -15.97
C ASP A 42 -2.45 -2.00 -14.70
N HIS A 43 -3.63 -2.05 -14.05
CA HIS A 43 -3.88 -1.36 -12.78
C HIS A 43 -3.03 -1.92 -11.61
N ASP A 44 -2.95 -3.25 -11.48
CA ASP A 44 -2.14 -3.91 -10.44
C ASP A 44 -0.63 -3.66 -10.62
N ALA A 45 -0.18 -3.32 -11.83
CA ALA A 45 1.21 -2.94 -12.07
C ALA A 45 1.51 -1.53 -11.55
N GLU A 46 0.54 -0.62 -11.59
CA GLU A 46 0.68 0.76 -11.11
C GLU A 46 0.46 0.88 -9.59
N ASP A 47 -0.40 0.03 -9.01
CA ASP A 47 -0.86 0.13 -7.62
C ASP A 47 -0.16 -0.85 -6.65
N LYS A 48 0.89 -1.55 -7.10
CA LYS A 48 1.72 -2.32 -6.16
C LYS A 48 2.42 -1.35 -5.21
N PRO A 49 2.18 -1.41 -3.89
CA PRO A 49 3.04 -0.71 -2.96
C PRO A 49 4.46 -1.23 -3.19
N VAL A 50 5.38 -0.32 -3.48
CA VAL A 50 6.78 -0.61 -3.82
C VAL A 50 7.47 -1.48 -2.77
N ARG A 51 6.90 -1.57 -1.56
CA ARG A 51 7.28 -2.48 -0.48
C ARG A 51 6.04 -3.02 0.22
N SER A 52 6.07 -4.30 0.57
CA SER A 52 5.08 -4.90 1.47
C SER A 52 5.21 -4.32 2.88
N ALA A 53 4.12 -4.35 3.66
CA ALA A 53 4.15 -3.96 5.07
C ALA A 53 5.15 -4.79 5.89
N TRP A 54 5.38 -6.05 5.48
CA TRP A 54 6.37 -6.93 6.07
C TRP A 54 7.81 -6.49 5.76
N GLU A 55 8.11 -6.13 4.51
CA GLU A 55 9.42 -5.58 4.13
C GLU A 55 9.70 -4.26 4.85
N SER A 56 8.67 -3.43 5.02
CA SER A 56 8.78 -2.18 5.79
C SER A 56 9.08 -2.43 7.27
N LEU A 57 8.50 -3.47 7.87
CA LEU A 57 8.80 -3.88 9.25
C LEU A 57 10.22 -4.45 9.39
N GLN A 58 10.70 -5.22 8.41
CA GLN A 58 12.06 -5.77 8.44
C GLN A 58 13.14 -4.69 8.47
N GLU A 59 12.94 -3.57 7.78
CA GLU A 59 13.86 -2.43 7.75
C GLU A 59 14.02 -1.77 9.13
N VAL A 60 12.93 -1.70 9.92
CA VAL A 60 12.97 -1.17 11.29
C VAL A 60 13.80 -2.04 12.24
N PHE A 61 13.84 -3.36 12.00
CA PHE A 61 14.65 -4.30 12.77
C PHE A 61 16.06 -4.51 12.20
N ALA A 62 16.43 -3.79 11.15
CA ALA A 62 17.77 -3.89 10.59
C ALA A 62 18.82 -3.46 11.63
N PRO A 63 19.98 -4.14 11.70
CA PRO A 63 21.01 -3.80 12.65
C PRO A 63 21.56 -2.39 12.36
N LEU A 64 21.46 -1.51 13.35
CA LEU A 64 22.04 -0.17 13.29
C LEU A 64 23.56 -0.25 13.12
N THR A 65 24.08 0.64 12.27
CA THR A 65 25.51 0.91 12.12
C THR A 65 26.09 1.48 13.42
N ALA A 66 27.43 1.52 13.52
CA ALA A 66 28.09 2.07 14.70
C ALA A 66 27.77 3.57 14.89
N GLU A 67 27.68 4.32 13.79
CA GLU A 67 27.36 5.76 13.80
C GLU A 67 25.93 6.01 14.30
N GLU A 68 24.95 5.25 13.79
CA GLU A 68 23.55 5.36 14.22
C GLU A 68 23.35 4.99 15.70
N LYS A 69 24.14 4.05 16.23
CA LYS A 69 24.12 3.68 17.65
C LYS A 69 24.63 4.80 18.54
N ASP A 70 25.71 5.47 18.14
CA ASP A 70 26.29 6.59 18.88
C ASP A 70 25.34 7.80 18.89
N GLU A 71 24.67 8.08 17.76
CA GLU A 71 23.65 9.13 17.69
C GLU A 71 22.43 8.81 18.57
N PHE A 72 21.93 7.57 18.49
CA PHE A 72 20.83 7.11 19.34
C PHE A 72 21.18 7.24 20.83
N ALA A 73 22.39 6.86 21.24
CA ALA A 73 22.85 6.97 22.62
C ALA A 73 22.85 8.43 23.12
N LYS A 74 23.32 9.38 22.30
CA LYS A 74 23.31 10.82 22.63
C LYS A 74 21.88 11.35 22.81
N ILE A 75 20.98 10.99 21.90
CA ILE A 75 19.56 11.39 21.99
C ILE A 75 18.92 10.84 23.26
N MET A 76 19.18 9.57 23.58
CA MET A 76 18.67 8.95 24.80
C MET A 76 19.23 9.60 26.08
N GLU A 77 20.50 9.98 26.09
CA GLU A 77 21.13 10.69 27.20
C GLU A 77 20.50 12.07 27.42
N GLU A 78 20.21 12.81 26.35
CA GLU A 78 19.52 14.11 26.40
C GLU A 78 18.09 13.97 26.96
N ILE A 79 17.31 13.00 26.44
CA ILE A 79 15.96 12.70 26.94
C ILE A 79 16.00 12.33 28.43
N GLU A 80 16.96 11.51 28.84
CA GLU A 80 17.12 11.15 30.25
C GLU A 80 17.54 12.34 31.11
N ALA A 81 18.37 13.24 30.61
CA ALA A 81 18.77 14.45 31.33
C ALA A 81 17.57 15.38 31.53
N GLU A 82 16.71 15.55 30.53
CA GLU A 82 15.47 16.31 30.66
C GLU A 82 14.50 15.64 31.64
N ARG A 83 14.34 14.32 31.58
CA ARG A 83 13.50 13.56 32.52
C ARG A 83 14.01 13.66 33.96
N LYS A 84 15.34 13.63 34.16
CA LYS A 84 15.99 13.85 35.46
C LYS A 84 15.89 15.31 35.89
N LYS A 85 15.67 16.26 35.00
CA LYS A 85 15.48 17.67 35.37
C LYS A 85 14.04 17.92 35.84
N ASP A 86 13.09 17.23 35.24
CA ASP A 86 11.68 17.28 35.59
C ASP A 86 11.35 16.24 36.69
N PHE A 87 11.93 16.42 37.89
CA PHE A 87 11.67 15.59 39.08
C PHE A 87 10.25 15.83 39.64
N GLY A 88 9.23 15.53 38.85
CA GLY A 88 7.85 15.35 39.30
C GLY A 88 7.14 16.57 39.93
N ARG A 89 5.84 16.41 40.13
CA ARG A 89 5.02 17.35 40.91
C ARG A 89 5.62 17.44 42.33
N PRO A 90 5.76 18.64 42.93
CA PRO A 90 6.21 18.76 44.31
C PRO A 90 5.33 17.88 45.21
N PHE A 91 5.95 17.15 46.13
CA PHE A 91 5.21 16.45 47.18
C PHE A 91 4.40 17.49 47.95
N GLU A 92 3.08 17.36 47.96
CA GLU A 92 2.24 18.10 48.89
C GLU A 92 2.53 17.53 50.29
N ASP A 93 3.16 18.33 51.14
CA ASP A 93 3.24 18.04 52.57
C ASP A 93 1.80 18.07 53.11
N PHE A 94 1.21 16.89 53.30
CA PHE A 94 -0.02 16.76 54.06
C PHE A 94 0.34 16.88 55.55
N GLU A 95 0.36 18.12 56.05
CA GLU A 95 0.25 18.43 57.49
C GLU A 95 -1.13 18.03 58.03
#